data_AF-A0A5K4F6S2-F1
#
_entry.id   AF-A0A5K4F6S2-F1
#
_cell.length_a   1.000
_cell.length_b   1.000
_cell.length_c   1.000
_cell.angle_alpha   90.00
_cell.angle_beta   90.00
_cell.angle_gamma   90.00
#
_symmetry.space_group_name_H-M   'P 1'
#
loop_
_entity.id
_entity.type
_entity.pdbx_description
1 polymer ?
#
loop_
_entity_poly.entity_id
_entity_poly.type
_entity_poly.pdbx_seq_one_letter_code
_entity_poly.pdbx_strand_id
1 'polypeptide(L)'
;MIISGLCLIGLSIFDMENYGRIHFLMAVGSFTCHGISMLLGCYLMAKYFEKPLWFCYFRITLIVKMLIGAISFFYFNEIGLPLLSTLNIYRMKPTDGGYWEFLYCAIAEWVLVLACILFTLAIALETQTYEDILVRSKTRNITTIQLMKQV
;
A
#
# COMPACT_ATOMS: atom_id res chain seq x y z
N MET A 1 -8.15 -0.28 5.38
CA MET A 1 -7.12 -0.50 4.34
C MET A 1 -7.67 -0.33 2.94
N ILE A 2 -8.69 -1.08 2.53
CA ILE A 2 -9.28 -0.98 1.17
C ILE A 2 -9.75 0.45 0.84
N ILE A 3 -10.49 1.10 1.75
CA ILE A 3 -10.95 2.50 1.57
C ILE A 3 -9.75 3.46 1.44
N SER A 4 -8.71 3.28 2.26
CA SER A 4 -7.49 4.09 2.20
C SER A 4 -6.72 3.89 0.88
N GLY A 5 -6.63 2.66 0.38
CA GLY A 5 -6.01 2.33 -0.91
C GLY A 5 -6.81 2.85 -2.10
N LEU A 6 -8.13 2.87 -2.01
CA LEU A 6 -9.00 3.52 -2.99
C LEU A 6 -8.86 5.04 -2.96
N CYS A 7 -8.66 5.64 -1.78
CA CYS A 7 -8.33 7.06 -1.66
C CYS A 7 -6.97 7.39 -2.31
N LEU A 8 -5.98 6.49 -2.26
CA LEU A 8 -4.70 6.64 -2.97
C LEU A 8 -4.88 6.67 -4.49
N ILE A 9 -5.64 5.72 -5.03
CA ILE A 9 -5.94 5.67 -6.46
C ILE A 9 -6.70 6.93 -6.87
N GLY A 10 -7.70 7.34 -6.08
CA GLY A 10 -8.42 8.59 -6.29
C GLY A 10 -7.51 9.81 -6.29
N LEU A 11 -6.62 9.93 -5.30
CA LEU A 11 -5.62 11.00 -5.19
C LEU A 11 -4.72 11.08 -6.43
N SER A 12 -4.16 9.94 -6.87
CA SER A 12 -3.30 9.87 -8.06
C SER A 12 -4.00 10.23 -9.39
N ILE A 13 -5.34 10.29 -9.38
CA ILE A 13 -6.17 10.65 -10.54
C ILE A 13 -6.73 12.09 -10.41
N PHE A 14 -6.68 12.71 -9.23
CA PHE A 14 -7.18 14.06 -9.01
C PHE A 14 -6.26 15.11 -9.66
N ASP A 15 -6.90 16.07 -10.32
CA ASP A 15 -6.24 17.15 -11.06
C ASP A 15 -5.37 18.04 -10.13
N MET A 16 -4.05 17.90 -10.24
CA MET A 16 -3.04 18.71 -9.53
C MET A 16 -2.94 20.16 -10.02
N GLU A 17 -3.61 20.56 -11.11
CA GLU A 17 -3.43 21.89 -11.72
C GLU A 17 -3.73 23.05 -10.75
N ASN A 18 -4.62 22.85 -9.77
CA ASN A 18 -5.01 23.89 -8.81
C ASN A 18 -4.68 23.59 -7.34
N TYR A 19 -4.25 22.37 -7.00
CA TYR A 19 -4.19 21.90 -5.60
C TYR A 19 -2.92 21.12 -5.23
N GLY A 20 -1.81 21.34 -5.94
CA GLY A 20 -0.55 20.60 -5.74
C GLY A 20 -0.07 20.49 -4.27
N ARG A 21 -0.23 21.54 -3.46
CA ARG A 21 0.13 21.50 -2.03
C ARG A 21 -0.80 20.58 -1.21
N ILE A 22 -2.10 20.58 -1.50
CA ILE A 22 -3.07 19.71 -0.82
C ILE A 22 -2.87 18.27 -1.27
N HIS A 23 -2.63 18.03 -2.57
CA HIS A 23 -2.28 16.72 -3.08
C HIS A 23 -1.02 16.17 -2.41
N PHE A 24 0.04 16.98 -2.31
CA PHE A 24 1.27 16.58 -1.62
C PHE A 24 1.02 16.17 -0.15
N LEU A 25 0.31 17.00 0.61
CA LEU A 25 -0.03 16.72 2.01
C LEU A 25 -0.88 15.45 2.15
N MET A 26 -1.86 15.26 1.26
CA MET A 26 -2.70 14.06 1.27
C MET A 26 -1.95 12.80 0.82
N ALA A 27 -1.07 12.90 -0.18
CA ALA A 27 -0.22 11.81 -0.64
C ALA A 27 0.71 11.36 0.49
N VAL A 28 1.46 12.29 1.10
CA VAL A 28 2.36 12.00 2.24
C VAL A 28 1.58 11.40 3.41
N GLY A 29 0.48 12.02 3.84
CA GLY A 29 -0.33 11.52 4.95
C GLY A 29 -0.88 10.12 4.68
N SER A 30 -1.30 9.85 3.44
CA SER A 30 -1.79 8.54 3.02
C SER A 30 -0.68 7.48 2.99
N PHE A 31 0.52 7.83 2.51
CA PHE A 31 1.68 6.93 2.52
C PHE A 31 2.11 6.56 3.93
N THR A 32 2.16 7.54 4.85
CA THR A 32 2.48 7.27 6.27
C THR A 32 1.44 6.35 6.90
N CYS A 33 0.15 6.59 6.64
CA CYS A 33 -0.93 5.73 7.15
C CYS A 33 -0.79 4.28 6.66
N HIS A 34 -0.52 4.08 5.37
CA HIS A 34 -0.34 2.73 4.82
C HIS A 34 0.92 2.04 5.35
N GLY A 35 2.03 2.77 5.52
CA GLY A 35 3.24 2.22 6.15
C GLY A 35 2.98 1.71 7.56
N ILE A 36 2.26 2.48 8.39
CA ILE A 36 1.90 2.07 9.76
C ILE A 36 0.94 0.87 9.73
N SER A 37 -0.07 0.89 8.85
CA SER A 37 -1.04 -0.21 8.72
C SER A 37 -0.37 -1.52 8.27
N MET A 38 0.67 -1.44 7.43
CA MET A 38 1.47 -2.60 7.03
C MET A 38 2.24 -3.21 8.20
N LEU A 39 2.93 -2.36 8.99
CA LEU A 39 3.71 -2.81 10.14
C LEU A 39 2.80 -3.48 11.19
N LEU A 40 1.65 -2.87 11.48
CA LEU A 40 0.64 -3.44 12.37
C LEU A 40 0.12 -4.78 11.83
N GLY A 41 -0.16 -4.84 10.52
CA GLY A 41 -0.57 -6.08 9.85
C GLY A 41 0.49 -7.19 9.95
N CYS A 42 1.78 -6.88 9.83
CA CYS A 42 2.85 -7.86 10.00
C CYS A 42 2.94 -8.39 11.44
N TYR A 43 2.81 -7.50 12.42
CA TYR A 43 2.82 -7.87 13.84
C TYR A 43 1.65 -8.81 14.20
N LEU A 44 0.43 -8.49 13.77
CA LEU A 44 -0.74 -9.32 14.05
C LEU A 44 -0.61 -10.70 13.41
N MET A 45 -0.11 -10.77 12.17
CA MET A 45 0.09 -12.05 11.50
C MET A 45 1.16 -12.92 12.17
N ALA A 46 2.29 -12.32 12.56
CA ALA A 46 3.33 -13.04 13.28
C ALA A 46 2.85 -13.59 14.64
N LYS A 47 1.91 -12.89 15.29
CA LYS A 47 1.32 -13.32 16.57
C LYS A 47 0.31 -14.45 16.42
N TYR A 48 -0.49 -14.44 15.36
CA TYR A 48 -1.66 -15.33 15.24
C TYR A 48 -1.54 -16.42 14.18
N PHE A 49 -0.51 -16.39 13.32
CA PHE A 49 -0.37 -17.34 12.22
C PHE A 49 1.03 -17.93 12.13
N GLU A 50 1.12 -19.26 12.11
CA GLU A 50 2.29 -20.00 11.67
C GLU A 50 2.39 -19.93 10.13
N LYS A 51 2.87 -18.81 9.60
CA LYS A 51 3.02 -18.63 8.15
C LYS A 51 4.39 -19.10 7.65
N PRO A 52 4.47 -19.62 6.41
CA PRO A 52 5.74 -20.02 5.81
C PRO A 52 6.67 -18.80 5.64
N LEU A 53 7.98 -19.01 5.80
CA LEU A 53 9.05 -18.00 5.65
C LEU A 53 8.89 -17.07 4.43
N TRP A 54 8.44 -17.63 3.29
CA TRP A 54 8.16 -16.90 2.05
C TRP A 54 7.17 -15.75 2.22
N PHE A 55 6.23 -15.91 3.14
CA PHE A 55 5.19 -14.93 3.42
C PHE A 55 5.73 -13.69 4.13
N CYS A 56 6.60 -13.91 5.12
CA CYS A 56 7.35 -12.85 5.78
C CYS A 56 8.29 -12.13 4.80
N TYR A 57 8.97 -12.89 3.95
CA TYR A 57 9.87 -12.34 2.92
C TYR A 57 9.14 -11.42 1.93
N PHE A 58 7.98 -11.85 1.41
CA PHE A 58 7.17 -11.04 0.50
C PHE A 58 6.73 -9.71 1.14
N ARG A 59 6.31 -9.75 2.42
CA ARG A 59 5.89 -8.54 3.14
C ARG A 59 7.04 -7.60 3.43
N ILE A 60 8.20 -8.10 3.84
CA ILE A 60 9.40 -7.27 4.02
C ILE A 60 9.76 -6.58 2.69
N THR A 61 9.71 -7.33 1.58
CA THR A 61 9.97 -6.78 0.24
C THR A 61 8.98 -5.65 -0.10
N LEU A 62 7.69 -5.81 0.23
CA LEU A 62 6.67 -4.76 0.02
C LEU A 62 6.94 -3.52 0.89
N ILE A 63 7.30 -3.71 2.17
CA ILE A 63 7.66 -2.61 3.07
C ILE A 63 8.87 -1.85 2.53
N VAL A 64 9.92 -2.56 2.11
CA VAL A 64 11.12 -1.94 1.51
C VAL A 64 10.75 -1.15 0.26
N LYS A 65 9.93 -1.70 -0.64
CA LYS A 65 9.46 -0.98 -1.84
C LYS A 65 8.69 0.29 -1.49
N MET A 66 7.83 0.25 -0.48
CA MET A 66 7.09 1.44 -0.04
C MET A 66 7.98 2.49 0.60
N LEU A 67 8.97 2.08 1.41
CA LEU A 67 9.96 3.00 1.98
C LEU A 67 10.78 3.69 0.89
N ILE A 68 11.28 2.92 -0.07
CA ILE A 68 12.04 3.46 -1.21
C ILE A 68 11.16 4.43 -2.01
N GLY A 69 9.91 4.04 -2.32
CA GLY A 69 8.96 4.89 -3.03
C GLY A 69 8.67 6.19 -2.28
N ALA A 70 8.45 6.14 -0.96
CA ALA A 70 8.16 7.32 -0.15
C ALA A 70 9.35 8.28 -0.05
N ILE A 71 10.55 7.75 0.17
CA ILE A 71 11.78 8.56 0.21
C ILE A 71 12.03 9.20 -1.16
N SER A 72 11.87 8.43 -2.23
CA SER A 72 12.08 8.92 -3.60
C SER A 72 11.05 10.00 -3.96
N PHE A 73 9.78 9.79 -3.62
CA PHE A 73 8.71 10.77 -3.83
C PHE A 73 9.02 12.08 -3.11
N PHE A 74 9.37 12.02 -1.82
CA PHE A 74 9.73 13.22 -1.06
C PHE A 74 10.95 13.93 -1.66
N TYR A 75 12.00 13.18 -1.96
CA TYR A 75 13.25 13.72 -2.50
C TYR A 75 13.06 14.43 -3.85
N PHE A 76 12.42 13.74 -4.81
CA PHE A 76 12.21 14.30 -6.14
C PHE A 76 11.20 15.44 -6.15
N ASN A 77 10.20 15.41 -5.25
CA ASN A 77 9.28 16.52 -5.09
C ASN A 77 9.98 17.78 -4.55
N GLU A 78 10.81 17.64 -3.52
CA GLU A 78 11.54 18.78 -2.93
C GLU A 78 12.54 19.41 -3.90
N ILE A 79 13.20 18.61 -4.76
CA ILE A 79 14.14 19.13 -5.77
C ILE A 79 13.39 19.67 -7.00
N GLY A 80 12.27 19.06 -7.39
CA GLY A 80 11.47 19.51 -8.53
C GLY A 80 10.75 20.83 -8.29
N LEU A 81 10.27 21.07 -7.06
CA LEU A 81 9.51 22.27 -6.68
C LEU A 81 10.22 23.59 -7.02
N PRO A 82 11.51 23.81 -6.66
CA PRO A 82 12.25 25.02 -7.02
C PRO A 82 12.50 25.19 -8.53
N LEU A 83 12.50 24.07 -9.27
CA LEU A 83 12.78 24.07 -10.72
C LEU A 83 11.52 24.25 -11.56
N LEU A 84 10.33 24.14 -10.93
CA LEU A 84 9.05 24.20 -11.61
C LEU A 84 8.85 25.55 -12.31
N SER A 85 8.98 25.53 -13.64
CA SER A 85 8.81 26.73 -14.48
C SER A 85 7.46 26.79 -15.18
N THR A 86 6.56 25.84 -14.94
CA THR A 86 5.27 25.70 -15.63
C THR A 86 4.10 25.89 -14.68
N LEU A 87 2.98 26.44 -15.19
CA LEU A 87 1.70 26.53 -14.48
C LEU A 87 0.98 25.18 -14.38
N ASN A 88 1.34 24.21 -15.23
CA ASN A 88 0.72 22.89 -15.26
C ASN A 88 1.80 21.80 -15.35
N ILE A 89 1.89 21.01 -14.28
CA ILE A 89 2.88 19.94 -14.07
C ILE A 89 2.62 18.76 -15.05
N TYR A 90 1.38 18.58 -15.52
CA TYR A 90 1.01 17.49 -16.44
C TYR A 90 1.33 17.79 -17.91
N ARG A 91 1.70 19.03 -18.24
CA ARG A 91 2.08 19.43 -19.60
C ARG A 91 3.56 19.82 -19.72
N MET A 92 4.37 19.43 -18.73
CA MET A 92 5.79 19.70 -18.78
C MET A 92 6.42 18.98 -19.98
N LYS A 93 7.24 19.70 -20.71
CA LYS A 93 8.09 19.16 -21.77
C LYS A 93 9.45 18.79 -21.17
N PRO A 94 10.22 17.89 -21.81
CA PRO A 94 11.59 17.58 -21.38
C PRO A 94 12.54 18.78 -21.29
N THR A 95 12.19 19.91 -21.93
CA THR A 95 12.92 21.17 -21.89
C THR A 95 12.58 22.05 -20.69
N ASP A 96 11.49 21.76 -19.98
CA ASP A 96 11.02 22.58 -18.87
C ASP A 96 11.79 22.22 -17.60
N GLY A 97 12.06 23.24 -16.78
CA GLY A 97 12.74 23.04 -15.51
C GLY A 97 11.90 22.14 -14.60
N GLY A 98 12.54 21.14 -13.97
CA GLY A 98 11.88 20.22 -13.06
C GLY A 98 11.22 19.01 -13.73
N TYR A 99 11.20 18.91 -15.07
CA TYR A 99 10.52 17.82 -15.78
C TYR A 99 10.96 16.43 -15.31
N TRP A 100 12.27 16.20 -15.21
CA TRP A 100 12.81 14.89 -14.86
C TRP A 100 12.53 14.55 -13.40
N GLU A 101 12.62 15.54 -12.52
CA GLU A 101 12.31 15.43 -11.10
C GLU A 101 10.84 15.05 -10.90
N PHE A 102 9.90 15.74 -11.56
CA PHE A 102 8.48 15.38 -11.47
C PHE A 102 8.14 14.04 -12.12
N LEU A 103 8.84 13.65 -13.19
CA LEU A 103 8.70 12.32 -13.77
C LEU A 103 9.12 11.23 -12.76
N TYR A 104 10.27 11.38 -12.11
CA TYR A 104 10.72 10.42 -11.10
C TYR A 104 9.85 10.45 -9.84
N CYS A 105 9.33 11.62 -9.47
CA CYS A 105 8.34 11.76 -8.40
C CYS A 105 7.07 10.94 -8.71
N ALA A 106 6.52 11.07 -9.92
CA ALA A 106 5.37 10.30 -10.36
C ALA A 106 5.67 8.78 -10.39
N ILE A 107 6.83 8.37 -10.89
CA ILE A 107 7.24 6.95 -10.87
C ILE A 107 7.28 6.43 -9.43
N ALA A 108 7.84 7.20 -8.50
CA ALA A 108 7.93 6.83 -7.09
C ALA A 108 6.54 6.69 -6.43
N GLU A 109 5.62 7.60 -6.75
CA GLU A 109 4.21 7.52 -6.34
C GLU A 109 3.53 6.25 -6.86
N TRP A 110 3.73 5.89 -8.14
CA TRP A 110 3.15 4.67 -8.71
C TRP A 110 3.74 3.38 -8.11
N VAL A 111 5.03 3.38 -7.75
CA VAL A 111 5.65 2.26 -7.03
C VAL A 111 4.98 2.04 -5.66
N LEU A 112 4.67 3.14 -4.96
CA LEU A 112 3.93 3.12 -3.69
C LEU A 112 2.49 2.60 -3.87
N VAL A 113 1.76 3.14 -4.84
CA VAL A 113 0.37 2.73 -5.13
C VAL A 113 0.32 1.23 -5.46
N LEU A 114 1.23 0.74 -6.30
CA LEU A 114 1.28 -0.68 -6.67
C LEU A 114 1.58 -1.57 -5.46
N ALA A 115 2.50 -1.16 -4.59
CA ALA A 115 2.80 -1.90 -3.37
C ALA A 115 1.60 -1.95 -2.40
N CYS A 116 0.84 -0.85 -2.28
CA CYS A 116 -0.41 -0.81 -1.51
C CYS A 116 -1.48 -1.75 -2.08
N ILE A 117 -1.65 -1.80 -3.41
CA ILE A 117 -2.59 -2.70 -4.08
C ILE A 117 -2.22 -4.16 -3.81
N LEU A 118 -0.95 -4.53 -4.04
CA LEU A 118 -0.45 -5.88 -3.82
C LEU A 118 -0.61 -6.32 -2.36
N PHE A 119 -0.34 -5.43 -1.42
CA PHE A 119 -0.53 -5.72 0.00
C PHE A 119 -1.99 -5.92 0.38
N THR A 120 -2.89 -5.09 -0.18
CA THR A 120 -4.33 -5.21 0.06
C THR A 120 -4.86 -6.53 -0.49
N LEU A 121 -4.44 -6.93 -1.70
CA LEU A 121 -4.78 -8.21 -2.29
C LEU A 121 -4.25 -9.38 -1.46
N ALA A 122 -3.00 -9.29 -0.98
CA ALA A 122 -2.42 -10.31 -0.11
C ALA A 122 -3.26 -10.46 1.17
N ILE A 123 -3.57 -9.37 1.88
CA ILE A 123 -4.43 -9.44 3.07
C ILE A 123 -5.78 -10.07 2.75
N ALA A 124 -6.43 -9.68 1.65
CA ALA A 124 -7.74 -10.21 1.28
C ALA A 124 -7.71 -11.74 1.08
N LEU A 125 -6.71 -12.24 0.36
CA LEU A 125 -6.50 -13.69 0.16
C LEU A 125 -6.25 -14.42 1.48
N GLU A 126 -5.51 -13.79 2.38
CA GLU A 126 -5.20 -14.36 3.69
C GLU A 126 -6.42 -14.42 4.61
N THR A 127 -7.25 -13.37 4.62
CA THR A 127 -8.49 -13.35 5.39
C THR A 127 -9.45 -14.42 4.90
N GLN A 128 -9.55 -14.61 3.58
CA GLN A 128 -10.35 -15.68 2.99
C GLN A 128 -9.83 -17.07 3.41
N THR A 129 -8.51 -17.29 3.34
CA THR A 129 -7.91 -18.56 3.77
C THR A 129 -8.13 -18.82 5.27
N TYR A 130 -8.10 -17.78 6.10
CA TYR A 130 -8.34 -17.90 7.53
C TYR A 130 -9.79 -18.29 7.83
N GLU A 131 -10.76 -17.65 7.18
CA GLU A 131 -12.18 -18.01 7.32
C GLU A 131 -12.41 -19.47 6.95
N ASP A 132 -11.83 -19.95 5.85
CA ASP A 132 -11.94 -21.35 5.42
C ASP A 132 -11.38 -22.33 6.48
N ILE A 133 -10.21 -22.04 7.05
CA ILE A 133 -9.60 -22.86 8.11
C ILE A 133 -10.48 -22.86 9.37
N LEU A 134 -11.00 -21.70 9.76
CA LEU A 134 -11.82 -21.54 10.95
C LEU A 134 -13.14 -22.31 10.82
N VAL A 135 -13.80 -22.20 9.66
CA VAL A 135 -15.02 -22.95 9.34
C VAL A 135 -14.73 -24.45 9.38
N ARG A 136 -13.65 -24.91 8.73
CA ARG A 136 -13.28 -26.34 8.71
C ARG A 136 -12.99 -26.89 10.11
N SER A 137 -12.29 -26.13 10.95
CA SER A 137 -12.00 -26.49 12.34
C SER A 137 -13.28 -26.61 13.18
N LYS A 138 -14.21 -25.64 13.03
CA LYS A 138 -15.50 -25.64 13.71
C LYS A 138 -16.35 -26.84 13.29
N THR A 139 -16.43 -27.12 11.99
CA THR A 139 -17.20 -28.27 11.46
C THR A 139 -16.66 -29.59 12.00
N ARG A 140 -15.33 -29.78 12.00
CA ARG A 140 -14.67 -30.96 12.58
C ARG A 140 -14.99 -31.12 14.07
N ASN A 141 -14.87 -30.06 14.86
CA ASN A 141 -15.17 -30.13 16.31
C ASN A 141 -16.63 -30.51 16.56
N ILE A 142 -17.58 -29.98 15.78
CA ILE A 142 -19.00 -30.36 15.88
C ILE A 142 -19.20 -31.84 15.54
N THR A 143 -18.55 -32.34 14.48
CA THR A 143 -18.65 -33.76 14.11
C THR A 143 -18.07 -34.67 15.19
N THR A 144 -16.94 -34.30 15.78
CA THR A 144 -16.33 -35.06 16.89
C THR A 144 -17.25 -35.09 18.11
N ILE A 145 -17.86 -33.96 18.47
CA ILE A 145 -18.82 -33.90 19.58
C ILE A 145 -20.06 -34.74 19.30
N GLN A 146 -20.57 -34.75 18.07
CA GLN A 146 -21.71 -35.59 17.69
C GLN A 146 -21.39 -37.08 17.75
N LEU A 147 -20.21 -37.48 17.27
CA LEU A 147 -19.72 -38.86 17.36
C LEU A 147 -19.56 -39.32 18.83
N MET A 148 -19.05 -38.45 19.70
CA MET A 148 -18.93 -38.76 21.14
C MET A 148 -20.26 -38.88 21.88
N LYS A 149 -21.36 -38.35 21.33
CA LYS A 149 -22.71 -38.49 21.91
C LYS A 149 -23.45 -39.76 21.47
N GLN A 150 -22.93 -40.48 20.47
CA GLN A 150 -23.53 -41.70 19.94
C GLN A 150 -22.93 -42.99 20.52
N VAL A 151 -21.92 -42.87 21.39
CA VAL A 151 -21.29 -43.96 22.16
C VAL A 151 -21.80 -43.91 23.59
#